data_AF-U2LCK2-F1
#
_entry.id   AF-U2LCK2-F1
#
_cell.length_a   1.000
_cell.length_b   1.000
_cell.length_c   1.000
_cell.angle_alpha   90.00
_cell.angle_beta   90.00
_cell.angle_gamma   90.00
#
_symmetry.space_group_name_H-M   'P 1'
#
loop_
_entity.id
_entity.type
_entity.pdbx_description
1 polymer ?
#
loop_
_entity_poly.entity_id
_entity_poly.type
_entity_poly.pdbx_seq_one_letter_code
_entity_poly.pdbx_strand_id
1 'polypeptide(L)'
;MTNDFFDSKRFFCYLSKLWTEQRRTLLISAAILLGILFVIELWSCVTYYSSVYYPDDGSKASDSVKNAISIWGTLLLYAGSCISATRFFTDGQQKAGRIHVLTLPVSMFENWLARTLLFVVSYLVVFHLIFYGLEIVRFLLFAPALPKVDIEIASPIIWIVRASDIRINILITMAWTVFAISFFMLGSLVFPRKPLLGTTISAFILVLIGGLLSLFFAMPGEYSFYFVSAWIGILGVMNLWLSYRRLCELEVIDRM
;
A
#
# COMPACT_ATOMS: atom_id res chain seq x y z
N MET A 1 24.72 -25.37 19.70
CA MET A 1 23.43 -25.07 19.04
C MET A 1 23.56 -23.72 18.38
N THR A 2 23.90 -23.68 17.10
CA THR A 2 23.91 -22.43 16.33
C THR A 2 22.47 -22.11 15.96
N ASN A 3 21.96 -20.98 16.45
CA ASN A 3 20.64 -20.47 16.10
C ASN A 3 20.67 -20.05 14.62
N ASP A 4 20.21 -20.94 13.75
CA ASP A 4 20.18 -20.76 12.30
C ASP A 4 18.96 -19.92 11.85
N PHE A 5 18.68 -18.85 12.60
CA PHE A 5 17.47 -18.03 12.45
C PHE A 5 17.43 -17.27 11.12
N PHE A 6 18.59 -16.78 10.65
CA PHE A 6 18.72 -16.03 9.41
C PHE A 6 20.10 -16.24 8.77
N ASP A 7 20.11 -16.65 7.50
CA ASP A 7 21.27 -16.65 6.61
C ASP A 7 20.96 -15.84 5.35
N SER A 8 21.77 -14.82 5.09
CA SER A 8 21.60 -13.91 3.95
C SER A 8 21.73 -14.64 2.62
N LYS A 9 22.66 -15.61 2.49
CA LYS A 9 22.86 -16.34 1.22
C LYS A 9 21.64 -17.17 0.88
N ARG A 10 21.14 -17.91 1.87
CA ARG A 10 19.90 -18.69 1.77
C ARG A 10 18.70 -17.81 1.43
N PHE A 11 18.58 -16.68 2.11
CA PHE A 11 17.52 -15.71 1.88
C PHE A 11 17.51 -15.16 0.44
N PHE A 12 18.64 -14.68 -0.07
CA PHE A 12 18.69 -14.12 -1.44
C PHE A 12 18.45 -15.19 -2.51
N CYS A 13 18.92 -16.42 -2.30
CA CYS A 13 18.61 -17.54 -3.20
C CYS A 13 17.09 -17.80 -3.25
N TYR A 14 16.44 -17.84 -2.08
CA TYR A 14 14.99 -18.01 -2.00
C TYR A 14 14.23 -16.83 -2.61
N LEU A 15 14.63 -15.59 -2.31
CA LEU A 15 14.00 -14.39 -2.86
C LEU A 15 14.10 -14.34 -4.40
N SER A 16 15.28 -14.67 -4.94
CA SER A 16 15.50 -14.73 -6.40
C SER A 16 14.63 -15.79 -7.05
N LYS A 17 14.53 -16.97 -6.43
CA LYS A 17 13.64 -18.03 -6.90
C LYS A 17 12.17 -17.56 -6.91
N LEU A 18 11.70 -17.03 -5.79
CA LEU A 18 10.32 -16.57 -5.63
C LEU A 18 9.99 -15.43 -6.62
N TRP A 19 10.94 -14.52 -6.86
CA TRP A 19 10.84 -13.52 -7.92
C TRP A 19 10.68 -14.15 -9.29
N THR A 20 11.49 -15.16 -9.62
CA THR A 20 11.47 -15.80 -10.95
C THR A 20 10.13 -16.49 -11.22
N GLU A 21 9.52 -17.08 -10.18
CA GLU A 21 8.21 -17.72 -10.25
C GLU A 21 7.06 -16.71 -10.40
N GLN A 22 7.11 -15.61 -9.65
CA GLN A 22 6.02 -14.63 -9.58
C GLN A 22 6.18 -13.43 -10.51
N ARG A 23 7.33 -13.25 -11.18
CA ARG A 23 7.62 -12.07 -12.02
C ARG A 23 6.57 -11.81 -13.08
N ARG A 24 6.02 -12.86 -13.72
CA ARG A 24 5.00 -12.70 -14.77
C ARG A 24 3.74 -12.05 -14.19
N THR A 25 3.27 -12.55 -13.05
CA THR A 25 2.11 -12.02 -12.34
C THR A 25 2.36 -10.60 -11.86
N LEU A 26 3.55 -10.33 -11.31
CA LEU A 26 3.94 -8.99 -10.84
C LEU A 26 4.04 -7.99 -11.99
N LEU A 27 4.64 -8.37 -13.12
CA LEU A 27 4.75 -7.52 -14.31
C LEU A 27 3.38 -7.21 -14.93
N ILE A 28 2.48 -8.20 -15.03
CA ILE A 28 1.10 -7.97 -15.48
C ILE A 28 0.39 -7.01 -14.52
N SER A 29 0.56 -7.20 -13.21
CA SER A 29 0.00 -6.31 -12.20
C SER A 29 0.54 -4.88 -12.33
N ALA A 30 1.84 -4.72 -12.61
CA ALA A 30 2.47 -3.42 -12.84
C ALA A 30 1.97 -2.76 -14.15
N ALA A 31 1.79 -3.53 -15.22
CA ALA A 31 1.25 -3.04 -16.48
C ALA A 31 -0.21 -2.57 -16.33
N ILE A 32 -1.03 -3.31 -15.57
CA ILE A 32 -2.40 -2.90 -15.23
C ILE A 32 -2.39 -1.60 -14.43
N LEU A 33 -1.52 -1.50 -13.41
CA LEU A 33 -1.37 -0.29 -12.61
C LEU A 33 -1.00 0.92 -13.47
N LEU A 34 -0.02 0.76 -14.37
CA LEU A 34 0.38 1.79 -15.33
C LEU A 34 -0.79 2.22 -16.21
N GLY A 35 -1.54 1.26 -16.77
CA GLY A 35 -2.71 1.56 -17.60
C GLY A 35 -3.79 2.34 -16.85
N ILE A 36 -4.11 1.94 -15.62
CA ILE A 36 -5.11 2.62 -14.79
C ILE A 36 -4.67 4.05 -14.45
N LEU A 37 -3.43 4.23 -13.98
CA LEU A 37 -2.90 5.56 -13.65
C LEU A 37 -2.85 6.46 -14.87
N PHE A 38 -2.40 5.94 -16.01
CA PHE A 38 -2.35 6.69 -17.27
C PHE A 38 -3.75 7.18 -17.69
N VAL A 39 -4.77 6.33 -17.62
CA VAL A 39 -6.16 6.73 -17.92
C VAL A 39 -6.66 7.80 -16.96
N ILE A 40 -6.38 7.67 -15.67
CA ILE A 40 -6.77 8.66 -14.65
C ILE A 40 -6.11 10.00 -14.92
N GLU A 41 -4.81 10.03 -15.22
CA GLU A 41 -4.09 11.27 -15.50
C GLU A 41 -4.59 11.94 -16.78
N LEU A 42 -4.73 11.17 -17.87
CA LEU A 42 -5.27 11.69 -19.11
C LEU A 42 -6.67 12.27 -18.92
N TRP A 43 -7.55 11.52 -18.27
CA TRP A 43 -8.91 11.97 -17.99
C TRP A 43 -8.92 13.24 -17.14
N SER A 44 -8.09 13.29 -16.09
CA SER A 44 -7.96 14.48 -15.23
C SER A 44 -7.45 15.67 -16.03
N CYS A 45 -6.42 15.51 -16.86
CA CYS A 45 -5.91 16.58 -17.72
C CYS A 45 -6.99 17.10 -18.67
N VAL A 46 -7.71 16.22 -19.36
CA VAL A 46 -8.78 16.63 -20.29
C VAL A 46 -9.87 17.41 -19.55
N THR A 47 -10.29 16.93 -18.39
CA THR A 47 -11.42 17.53 -17.67
C THR A 47 -11.05 18.90 -17.11
N TYR A 48 -9.92 19.00 -16.40
CA TYR A 48 -9.55 20.22 -15.67
C TYR A 48 -8.80 21.24 -16.53
N TYR A 49 -7.96 20.81 -17.49
CA TYR A 49 -7.29 21.76 -18.38
C TYR A 49 -8.20 22.33 -19.47
N SER A 50 -9.36 21.70 -19.76
CA SER A 50 -10.36 22.31 -20.63
C SER A 50 -11.05 23.55 -20.04
N SER A 51 -11.08 23.65 -18.70
CA SER A 51 -11.79 24.69 -17.96
C SER A 51 -10.86 25.45 -17.00
N VAL A 52 -9.64 25.75 -17.45
CA VAL A 52 -8.69 26.52 -16.62
C VAL A 52 -9.26 27.91 -16.36
N TYR A 53 -9.44 28.25 -15.08
CA TYR A 53 -9.77 29.59 -14.65
C TYR A 53 -8.51 30.44 -14.57
N TYR A 54 -8.42 31.47 -15.40
CA TYR A 54 -7.35 32.46 -15.36
C TYR A 54 -7.77 33.63 -14.46
N PRO A 55 -7.03 33.92 -13.38
CA PRO A 55 -7.31 35.08 -12.53
C PRO A 55 -7.15 36.39 -13.31
N ASP A 56 -8.04 37.35 -13.08
CA ASP A 56 -7.99 38.68 -13.71
C ASP A 56 -6.80 39.53 -13.20
N ASP A 57 -6.26 39.19 -12.03
CA ASP A 57 -5.14 39.90 -11.37
C ASP A 57 -3.77 39.64 -12.01
N GLY A 58 -3.71 38.87 -13.11
CA GLY A 58 -2.47 38.53 -13.82
C GLY A 58 -1.58 37.51 -13.10
N SER A 59 -2.03 36.97 -11.96
CA SER A 59 -1.40 35.84 -11.28
C SER A 59 -1.57 34.56 -12.10
N LYS A 60 -0.65 33.60 -11.91
CA LYS A 60 -0.74 32.31 -12.59
C LYS A 60 -1.90 31.49 -12.02
N ALA A 61 -2.57 30.76 -12.90
CA ALA A 61 -3.66 29.87 -12.52
C ALA A 61 -3.13 28.67 -11.72
N SER A 62 -3.89 28.26 -10.71
CA SER A 62 -3.57 27.11 -9.85
C SER A 62 -3.77 25.78 -10.60
N ASP A 63 -2.84 24.84 -10.41
CA ASP A 63 -2.93 23.49 -10.97
C ASP A 63 -4.02 22.66 -10.27
N SER A 64 -5.24 22.75 -10.81
CA SER A 64 -6.41 22.02 -10.32
C SER A 64 -6.32 20.52 -10.59
N VAL A 65 -5.55 20.10 -11.61
CA VAL A 65 -5.32 18.69 -11.95
C VAL A 65 -4.55 17.99 -10.83
N LYS A 66 -3.57 18.67 -10.23
CA LYS A 66 -2.73 18.15 -9.15
C LYS A 66 -3.55 17.49 -8.04
N ASN A 67 -4.58 18.18 -7.56
CA ASN A 67 -5.41 17.68 -6.46
C ASN A 67 -6.18 16.43 -6.86
N ALA A 68 -6.75 16.38 -8.08
CA ALA A 68 -7.46 15.21 -8.56
C ALA A 68 -6.53 14.00 -8.68
N ILE A 69 -5.34 14.18 -9.28
CA ILE A 69 -4.34 13.12 -9.41
C ILE A 69 -3.87 12.64 -8.03
N SER A 70 -3.65 13.54 -7.07
CA SER A 70 -3.30 13.18 -5.70
C SER A 70 -4.38 12.35 -4.99
N ILE A 71 -5.68 12.66 -5.20
CA ILE A 71 -6.81 11.90 -4.62
C ILE A 71 -6.81 10.47 -5.16
N TRP A 72 -6.83 10.34 -6.49
CA TRP A 72 -6.86 9.03 -7.14
C TRP A 72 -5.59 8.23 -6.90
N GLY A 73 -4.42 8.89 -6.91
CA GLY A 73 -3.14 8.30 -6.57
C GLY A 73 -3.12 7.75 -5.15
N THR A 74 -3.62 8.50 -4.17
CA THR A 74 -3.73 8.02 -2.78
C THR A 74 -4.65 6.80 -2.70
N LEU A 75 -5.83 6.86 -3.32
CA LEU A 75 -6.78 5.74 -3.31
C LEU A 75 -6.17 4.47 -3.92
N LEU A 76 -5.48 4.58 -5.05
CA LEU A 76 -4.81 3.45 -5.69
C LEU A 76 -3.62 2.95 -4.89
N LEU A 77 -2.85 3.83 -4.26
CA LEU A 77 -1.75 3.45 -3.38
C LEU A 77 -2.28 2.56 -2.26
N TYR A 78 -3.31 2.99 -1.53
CA TYR A 78 -3.90 2.20 -0.44
C TYR A 78 -4.59 0.92 -0.95
N ALA A 79 -5.49 1.03 -1.93
CA ALA A 79 -6.25 -0.12 -2.43
C ALA A 79 -5.34 -1.19 -3.02
N GLY A 80 -4.39 -0.80 -3.88
CA GLY A 80 -3.45 -1.74 -4.47
C GLY A 80 -2.45 -2.29 -3.47
N SER A 81 -2.05 -1.52 -2.44
CA SER A 81 -1.22 -2.04 -1.34
C SER A 81 -1.95 -3.14 -0.57
N CYS A 82 -3.24 -2.96 -0.27
CA CYS A 82 -4.06 -3.99 0.38
C CYS A 82 -4.27 -5.23 -0.51
N ILE A 83 -4.52 -5.04 -1.81
CA ILE A 83 -4.63 -6.15 -2.77
C ILE A 83 -3.31 -6.93 -2.85
N SER A 84 -2.17 -6.23 -2.92
CA SER A 84 -0.86 -6.85 -2.99
C SER A 84 -0.50 -7.57 -1.68
N ALA A 85 -0.77 -6.94 -0.53
CA ALA A 85 -0.63 -7.55 0.79
C ALA A 85 -1.47 -8.83 0.94
N THR A 86 -2.64 -8.90 0.30
CA THR A 86 -3.47 -10.11 0.32
C THR A 86 -2.83 -11.27 -0.46
N ARG A 87 -2.01 -10.97 -1.48
CA ARG A 87 -1.26 -11.99 -2.24
C ARG A 87 -0.11 -12.60 -1.45
N PHE A 88 0.22 -12.05 -0.28
CA PHE A 88 1.25 -12.55 0.61
C PHE A 88 1.17 -14.08 0.83
N PHE A 89 -0.04 -14.64 0.94
CA PHE A 89 -0.25 -16.07 1.21
C PHE A 89 -0.95 -16.86 0.08
N THR A 90 -1.00 -16.35 -1.16
CA THR A 90 -1.74 -17.05 -2.24
C THR A 90 -1.16 -18.42 -2.58
N ASP A 91 0.16 -18.61 -2.47
CA ASP A 91 0.79 -19.92 -2.71
C ASP A 91 0.46 -20.93 -1.61
N GLY A 92 0.31 -20.48 -0.36
CA GLY A 92 -0.07 -21.33 0.78
C GLY A 92 -1.53 -21.79 0.75
N GLN A 93 -2.36 -21.23 -0.12
CA GLN A 93 -3.76 -21.67 -0.30
C GLN A 93 -3.90 -22.85 -1.26
N GLN A 94 -2.90 -23.10 -2.13
CA GLN A 94 -2.91 -24.22 -3.06
C GLN A 94 -2.16 -25.42 -2.47
N LYS A 95 -2.71 -26.63 -2.65
CA LYS A 95 -2.15 -27.88 -2.07
C LYS A 95 -0.68 -28.12 -2.50
N ALA A 96 -0.33 -27.75 -3.73
CA ALA A 96 1.04 -27.84 -4.25
C ALA A 96 1.99 -26.78 -3.65
N GLY A 97 1.49 -25.56 -3.39
CA GLY A 97 2.29 -24.50 -2.78
C GLY A 97 2.57 -24.74 -1.29
N ARG A 98 1.68 -25.43 -0.57
CA ARG A 98 1.96 -25.90 0.81
C ARG A 98 3.12 -26.89 0.86
N ILE A 99 3.09 -27.90 -0.02
CA ILE A 99 4.19 -28.88 -0.14
C ILE A 99 5.49 -28.16 -0.54
N HIS A 100 5.41 -27.14 -1.39
CA HIS A 100 6.60 -26.39 -1.78
C HIS A 100 7.20 -25.56 -0.62
N VAL A 101 6.36 -24.89 0.17
CA VAL A 101 6.79 -24.11 1.34
C VAL A 101 7.38 -25.02 2.42
N LEU A 102 6.87 -26.23 2.59
CA LEU A 102 7.34 -27.20 3.61
C LEU A 102 8.62 -27.96 3.21
N THR A 103 8.96 -28.00 1.92
CA THR A 103 10.13 -28.75 1.43
C THR A 103 11.38 -27.88 1.23
N LEU A 104 11.24 -26.56 1.36
CA LEU A 104 12.34 -25.62 1.27
C LEU A 104 13.03 -25.50 2.64
N PRO A 105 14.36 -25.66 2.73
CA PRO A 105 15.08 -25.56 4.00
C PRO A 105 15.30 -24.10 4.41
N VAL A 106 14.25 -23.28 4.43
CA VAL A 106 14.29 -21.83 4.67
C VAL A 106 13.63 -21.53 6.02
N SER A 107 14.22 -20.63 6.80
CA SER A 107 13.62 -20.21 8.09
C SER A 107 12.26 -19.54 7.86
N MET A 108 11.33 -19.71 8.78
CA MET A 108 10.00 -19.07 8.69
C MET A 108 10.09 -17.55 8.65
N PHE A 109 11.08 -16.98 9.34
CA PHE A 109 11.36 -15.55 9.27
C PHE A 109 11.83 -15.13 7.87
N GLU A 110 12.75 -15.88 7.26
CA GLU A 110 13.22 -15.62 5.89
C GLU A 110 12.08 -15.72 4.88
N ASN A 111 11.19 -16.71 5.04
CA ASN A 111 10.02 -16.86 4.18
C ASN A 111 9.03 -15.69 4.32
N TRP A 112 8.68 -15.32 5.56
CA TRP A 112 7.83 -14.17 5.84
C TRP A 112 8.45 -12.88 5.27
N LEU A 113 9.75 -12.65 5.49
CA LEU A 113 10.45 -11.47 5.03
C LEU A 113 10.51 -11.42 3.50
N ALA A 114 10.85 -12.53 2.84
CA ALA A 114 10.97 -12.57 1.38
C ALA A 114 9.62 -12.29 0.70
N ARG A 115 8.53 -12.86 1.22
CA ARG A 115 7.17 -12.59 0.73
C ARG A 115 6.74 -11.16 0.99
N THR A 116 7.09 -10.60 2.16
CA THR A 116 6.82 -9.19 2.48
C THR A 116 7.54 -8.26 1.51
N LEU A 117 8.83 -8.50 1.25
CA LEU A 117 9.59 -7.73 0.27
C LEU A 117 9.00 -7.86 -1.14
N LEU A 118 8.65 -9.08 -1.53
CA LEU A 118 8.19 -9.35 -2.89
C LEU A 118 6.80 -8.80 -3.19
N PHE A 119 5.84 -8.87 -2.25
CA PHE A 119 4.47 -8.46 -2.53
C PHE A 119 4.15 -7.06 -2.01
N VAL A 120 4.64 -6.70 -0.81
CA VAL A 120 4.31 -5.41 -0.20
C VAL A 120 5.30 -4.35 -0.65
N VAL A 121 6.59 -4.55 -0.41
CA VAL A 121 7.61 -3.52 -0.69
C VAL A 121 7.75 -3.29 -2.18
N SER A 122 7.77 -4.34 -3.00
CA SER A 122 7.86 -4.19 -4.45
C SER A 122 6.68 -3.39 -5.03
N TYR A 123 5.46 -3.60 -4.52
CA TYR A 123 4.28 -2.85 -4.96
C TYR A 123 4.44 -1.36 -4.67
N LEU A 124 4.84 -1.01 -3.44
CA LEU A 124 5.08 0.39 -3.06
C LEU A 124 6.14 1.04 -3.95
N VAL A 125 7.25 0.36 -4.21
CA VAL A 125 8.32 0.87 -5.07
C VAL A 125 7.83 1.06 -6.52
N VAL A 126 7.22 0.04 -7.11
CA VAL A 126 6.72 0.06 -8.48
C VAL A 126 5.63 1.14 -8.65
N PHE A 127 4.74 1.28 -7.68
CA PHE A 127 3.72 2.31 -7.68
C PHE A 127 4.32 3.72 -7.77
N HIS A 128 5.30 4.04 -6.89
CA HIS A 128 5.92 5.37 -6.91
C HIS A 128 6.70 5.62 -8.19
N LEU A 129 7.40 4.60 -8.72
CA LEU A 129 8.11 4.71 -9.99
C LEU A 129 7.16 5.04 -11.15
N ILE A 130 6.02 4.34 -11.25
CA ILE A 130 5.04 4.57 -12.30
C ILE A 130 4.37 5.93 -12.12
N PHE A 131 3.90 6.24 -10.91
CA PHE A 131 3.21 7.50 -10.61
C PHE A 131 4.09 8.72 -10.92
N TYR A 132 5.31 8.76 -10.40
CA TYR A 132 6.21 9.88 -10.68
C TYR A 132 6.68 9.90 -12.14
N GLY A 133 6.82 8.73 -12.78
CA GLY A 133 7.13 8.65 -14.20
C GLY A 133 6.06 9.33 -15.06
N LEU A 134 4.78 9.06 -14.78
CA LEU A 134 3.65 9.67 -15.49
C LEU A 134 3.51 11.17 -15.16
N GLU A 135 3.67 11.56 -13.90
CA GLU A 135 3.65 12.98 -13.50
C GLU A 135 4.77 13.81 -14.14
N ILE A 136 5.97 13.24 -14.32
CA ILE A 136 7.05 13.90 -15.07
C ILE A 136 6.63 14.09 -16.54
N VAL A 137 5.99 13.10 -17.15
CA VAL A 137 5.47 13.22 -18.52
C VAL A 137 4.41 14.31 -18.60
N ARG A 138 3.46 14.37 -17.66
CA ARG A 138 2.45 15.44 -17.57
C ARG A 138 3.12 16.81 -17.46
N PHE A 139 4.07 16.95 -16.55
CA PHE A 139 4.81 18.20 -16.33
C PHE A 139 5.51 18.65 -17.62
N LEU A 140 6.24 17.76 -18.30
CA LEU A 140 6.96 18.08 -19.53
C LEU A 140 6.05 18.46 -20.70
N LEU A 141 4.85 17.87 -20.79
CA LEU A 141 3.90 18.17 -21.87
C LEU A 141 3.14 19.47 -21.62
N PHE A 142 2.64 19.68 -20.39
CA PHE A 142 1.72 20.78 -20.12
C PHE A 142 2.39 22.05 -19.60
N ALA A 143 3.55 21.98 -18.93
CA ALA A 143 4.29 23.18 -18.51
C ALA A 143 4.59 24.14 -19.68
N PRO A 144 5.07 23.68 -20.86
CA PRO A 144 5.25 24.57 -22.01
C PRO A 144 3.95 24.94 -22.71
N ALA A 145 2.93 24.06 -22.71
CA ALA A 145 1.66 24.29 -23.39
C ALA A 145 0.76 25.30 -22.65
N LEU A 146 0.86 25.36 -21.32
CA LEU A 146 0.05 26.20 -20.44
C LEU A 146 0.97 27.08 -19.56
N PRO A 147 1.71 28.04 -20.13
CA PRO A 147 2.71 28.83 -19.39
C PRO A 147 2.10 29.76 -18.31
N LYS A 148 0.79 29.97 -18.38
CA LYS A 148 0.01 30.77 -17.42
C LYS A 148 -0.51 29.95 -16.23
N VAL A 149 -0.25 28.64 -16.20
CA VAL A 149 -0.62 27.73 -15.11
C VAL A 149 0.66 27.32 -14.36
N ASP A 150 0.64 27.39 -13.03
CA ASP A 150 1.75 26.86 -12.21
C ASP A 150 1.61 25.35 -12.06
N ILE A 151 2.07 24.62 -13.08
CA ILE A 151 2.05 23.16 -13.10
C ILE A 151 3.13 22.64 -12.15
N GLU A 152 2.73 21.86 -11.17
CA GLU A 152 3.60 21.26 -10.16
C GLU A 152 3.45 19.75 -10.17
N ILE A 153 4.51 19.02 -9.79
CA ILE A 153 4.45 17.56 -9.62
C ILE A 153 3.53 17.23 -8.44
N ALA A 154 2.51 16.41 -8.68
CA ALA A 154 1.59 15.94 -7.66
C ALA A 154 2.28 14.94 -6.72
N SER A 155 1.82 14.89 -5.46
CA SER A 155 2.18 13.82 -4.55
C SER A 155 1.10 12.73 -4.59
N PRO A 156 1.46 11.43 -4.59
CA PRO A 156 0.49 10.35 -4.51
C PRO A 156 -0.08 10.16 -3.09
N ILE A 157 0.24 11.08 -2.19
CA ILE A 157 -0.17 11.09 -0.79
C ILE A 157 -0.89 12.39 -0.53
N ILE A 158 -2.17 12.27 -0.20
CA ILE A 158 -2.91 13.33 0.48
C ILE A 158 -2.62 13.19 1.96
N TRP A 159 -2.14 14.29 2.54
CA TRP A 159 -1.92 14.37 3.95
C TRP A 159 -3.27 14.28 4.68
N ILE A 160 -3.43 13.23 5.48
CA ILE A 160 -4.63 13.01 6.31
C ILE A 160 -4.72 14.10 7.38
N VAL A 161 -3.57 14.64 7.81
CA VAL A 161 -3.45 15.78 8.73
C VAL A 161 -2.58 16.83 8.07
N ARG A 162 -2.95 18.11 8.25
CA ARG A 162 -2.15 19.24 7.79
C ARG A 162 -1.44 19.89 8.98
N ALA A 163 -0.60 19.13 9.67
CA ALA A 163 0.20 19.66 10.76
C ALA A 163 1.26 20.62 10.21
N SER A 164 1.68 21.57 11.05
CA SER A 164 2.74 22.53 10.72
C SER A 164 4.09 21.85 10.46
N ASP A 165 4.37 20.74 11.15
CA ASP A 165 5.56 19.93 10.93
C ASP A 165 5.27 18.80 9.92
N ILE A 166 5.98 18.83 8.79
CA ILE A 166 5.90 17.80 7.74
C ILE A 166 6.27 16.40 8.25
N ARG A 167 7.15 16.30 9.27
CA ARG A 167 7.56 15.01 9.85
C ARG A 167 6.40 14.30 10.53
N ILE A 168 5.52 15.06 11.18
CA ILE A 168 4.33 14.54 11.84
C ILE A 168 3.36 14.00 10.79
N ASN A 169 3.16 14.73 9.69
CA ASN A 169 2.30 14.29 8.58
C ASN A 169 2.84 12.98 7.95
N ILE A 170 4.16 12.88 7.74
CA ILE A 170 4.82 11.65 7.27
C ILE A 170 4.58 10.50 8.23
N LEU A 171 4.82 10.70 9.52
CA LEU A 171 4.68 9.65 10.54
C LEU A 171 3.25 9.11 10.60
N ILE A 172 2.26 10.00 10.57
CA ILE A 172 0.83 9.62 10.60
C ILE A 172 0.47 8.86 9.34
N THR A 173 0.79 9.37 8.14
CA THR A 173 0.49 8.66 6.90
C THR A 173 1.17 7.28 6.87
N MET A 174 2.40 7.18 7.36
CA MET A 174 3.10 5.90 7.49
C MET A 174 2.40 4.95 8.46
N ALA A 175 1.94 5.44 9.62
CA ALA A 175 1.19 4.61 10.57
C ALA A 175 -0.08 4.04 9.96
N TRP A 176 -0.86 4.87 9.26
CA TRP A 176 -2.10 4.44 8.60
C TRP A 176 -1.85 3.48 7.43
N THR A 177 -0.82 3.72 6.61
CA THR A 177 -0.46 2.81 5.51
C THR A 177 0.03 1.45 6.03
N VAL A 178 0.94 1.45 7.01
CA VAL A 178 1.45 0.21 7.63
C VAL A 178 0.33 -0.58 8.27
N PHE A 179 -0.60 0.08 8.98
CA PHE A 179 -1.76 -0.59 9.55
C PHE A 179 -2.66 -1.23 8.49
N ALA A 180 -3.01 -0.50 7.42
CA ALA A 180 -3.85 -1.04 6.35
C ALA A 180 -3.19 -2.28 5.71
N ILE A 181 -1.90 -2.18 5.37
CA ILE A 181 -1.13 -3.28 4.78
C ILE A 181 -1.08 -4.47 5.73
N SER A 182 -0.70 -4.26 6.98
CA SER A 182 -0.50 -5.34 7.95
C SER A 182 -1.81 -6.04 8.32
N PHE A 183 -2.92 -5.31 8.36
CA PHE A 183 -4.25 -5.88 8.57
C PHE A 183 -4.63 -6.85 7.45
N PHE A 184 -4.37 -6.49 6.19
CA PHE A 184 -4.62 -7.37 5.05
C PHE A 184 -3.63 -8.53 4.97
N MET A 185 -2.36 -8.34 5.36
CA MET A 185 -1.39 -9.43 5.49
C MET A 185 -1.86 -10.45 6.53
N LEU A 186 -2.22 -10.02 7.74
CA LEU A 186 -2.70 -10.89 8.81
C LEU A 186 -3.96 -11.63 8.36
N GLY A 187 -4.91 -10.89 7.78
CA GLY A 187 -6.15 -11.49 7.36
C GLY A 187 -6.02 -12.46 6.18
N SER A 188 -4.97 -12.36 5.36
CA SER A 188 -4.63 -13.38 4.35
C SER A 188 -4.29 -14.75 4.96
N LEU A 189 -3.81 -14.77 6.21
CA LEU A 189 -3.51 -15.98 6.99
C LEU A 189 -4.73 -16.48 7.78
N VAL A 190 -5.62 -15.57 8.18
CA VAL A 190 -6.84 -15.92 8.93
C VAL A 190 -7.91 -16.52 8.00
N PHE A 191 -8.02 -16.05 6.76
CA PHE A 191 -9.07 -16.45 5.82
C PHE A 191 -8.52 -17.27 4.61
N PRO A 192 -8.52 -18.62 4.69
CA PRO A 192 -7.79 -19.49 3.75
C PRO A 192 -8.46 -19.74 2.39
N ARG A 193 -9.67 -19.22 2.11
CA ARG A 193 -10.40 -19.45 0.84
C ARG A 193 -10.65 -18.18 0.04
N LYS A 194 -10.99 -17.09 0.72
CA LYS A 194 -11.30 -15.79 0.11
C LYS A 194 -10.71 -14.69 1.00
N PRO A 195 -9.37 -14.56 1.03
CA PRO A 195 -8.70 -13.68 1.98
C PRO A 195 -9.13 -12.22 1.78
N LEU A 196 -9.11 -11.74 0.54
CA LEU A 196 -9.48 -10.35 0.23
C LEU A 196 -10.90 -10.00 0.72
N LEU A 197 -11.87 -10.87 0.42
CA LEU A 197 -13.26 -10.63 0.80
C LEU A 197 -13.43 -10.68 2.32
N GLY A 198 -12.85 -11.69 2.97
CA GLY A 198 -12.92 -11.85 4.43
C GLY A 198 -12.32 -10.66 5.17
N THR A 199 -11.15 -10.17 4.72
CA THR A 199 -10.51 -9.00 5.31
C THR A 199 -11.25 -7.71 5.04
N THR A 200 -11.80 -7.51 3.84
CA THR A 200 -12.60 -6.31 3.55
C THR A 200 -13.88 -6.26 4.38
N ILE A 201 -14.55 -7.41 4.58
CA ILE A 201 -15.76 -7.47 5.42
C ILE A 201 -15.39 -7.19 6.88
N SER A 202 -14.29 -7.79 7.37
CA SER A 202 -13.81 -7.53 8.74
C SER A 202 -13.42 -6.06 8.92
N ALA A 203 -12.70 -5.47 7.97
CA ALA A 203 -12.36 -4.04 7.99
C ALA A 203 -13.62 -3.16 7.97
N PHE A 204 -14.60 -3.50 7.14
CA PHE A 204 -15.87 -2.77 7.07
C PHE A 204 -16.62 -2.80 8.40
N ILE A 205 -16.72 -3.97 9.03
CA ILE A 205 -17.34 -4.12 10.35
C ILE A 205 -16.59 -3.29 11.41
N LEU A 206 -15.25 -3.33 11.41
CA LEU A 206 -14.43 -2.55 12.34
C LEU A 206 -14.60 -1.04 12.14
N VAL A 207 -14.61 -0.57 10.90
CA VAL A 207 -14.87 0.85 10.57
C VAL A 207 -16.27 1.25 11.00
N LEU A 208 -17.27 0.39 10.81
CA LEU A 208 -18.65 0.65 11.22
C LEU A 208 -18.76 0.75 12.74
N ILE A 209 -18.17 -0.20 13.48
CA ILE A 209 -18.13 -0.16 14.95
C ILE A 209 -17.38 1.08 15.44
N GLY A 210 -16.20 1.37 14.88
CA GLY A 210 -15.41 2.54 15.23
C GLY A 210 -16.13 3.86 14.94
N GLY A 211 -16.81 3.95 13.80
CA GLY A 211 -17.64 5.09 13.42
C GLY A 211 -18.82 5.30 14.37
N LEU A 212 -19.53 4.22 14.73
CA LEU A 212 -20.61 4.28 15.72
C LEU A 212 -20.08 4.71 17.09
N LEU A 213 -18.97 4.14 17.56
CA LEU A 213 -18.34 4.54 18.81
C LEU A 213 -17.91 6.02 18.78
N SER A 214 -17.35 6.50 17.67
CA SER A 214 -16.98 7.91 17.51
C SER A 214 -18.19 8.84 17.58
N LEU A 215 -19.33 8.44 17.01
CA LEU A 215 -20.59 9.20 17.12
C LEU A 215 -21.12 9.23 18.57
N PHE A 216 -20.99 8.11 19.30
CA PHE A 216 -21.42 8.02 20.70
C PHE A 216 -20.51 8.80 21.67
N PHE A 217 -19.20 8.77 21.46
CA PHE A 217 -18.24 9.39 22.37
C PHE A 217 -17.87 10.84 22.00
N ALA A 218 -18.32 11.34 20.84
CA ALA A 218 -18.16 12.73 20.36
C ALA A 218 -16.83 13.36 20.81
N MET A 219 -15.70 12.71 20.49
CA MET A 219 -14.39 13.14 20.95
C MET A 219 -13.99 14.45 20.26
N PRO A 220 -13.83 15.57 20.99
CA PRO A 220 -13.44 16.83 20.39
C PRO A 220 -11.91 16.96 20.34
N GLY A 221 -11.38 17.37 19.18
CA GLY A 221 -10.06 17.98 19.06
C GLY A 221 -9.00 17.20 18.30
N GLU A 222 -8.01 17.92 17.78
CA GLU A 222 -6.86 17.40 17.02
C GLU A 222 -6.02 16.39 17.84
N TYR A 223 -5.95 16.56 19.17
CA TYR A 223 -5.24 15.64 20.06
C TYR A 223 -5.81 14.21 20.06
N SER A 224 -7.12 14.07 19.89
CA SER A 224 -7.76 12.75 19.75
C SER A 224 -7.27 12.03 18.49
N PHE A 225 -7.14 12.77 17.39
CA PHE A 225 -6.66 12.22 16.12
C PHE A 225 -5.20 11.74 16.19
N TYR A 226 -4.32 12.51 16.84
CA TYR A 226 -2.93 12.09 17.05
C TYR A 226 -2.84 10.84 17.92
N PHE A 227 -3.64 10.76 18.98
CA PHE A 227 -3.70 9.58 19.84
C PHE A 227 -4.19 8.34 19.10
N VAL A 228 -5.28 8.47 18.32
CA VAL A 228 -5.80 7.38 17.47
C VAL A 228 -4.76 6.95 16.44
N SER A 229 -4.07 7.90 15.81
CA SER A 229 -3.02 7.58 14.82
C SER A 229 -1.83 6.86 15.44
N ALA A 230 -1.42 7.23 16.66
CA ALA A 230 -0.39 6.52 17.40
C ALA A 230 -0.84 5.09 17.76
N TRP A 231 -2.10 4.93 18.21
CA TRP A 231 -2.70 3.62 18.48
C TRP A 231 -2.75 2.73 17.24
N ILE A 232 -3.13 3.30 16.09
CA ILE A 232 -3.13 2.62 14.79
C ILE A 232 -1.73 2.18 14.40
N GLY A 233 -0.71 3.01 14.64
CA GLY A 233 0.69 2.63 14.44
C GLY A 233 1.10 1.40 15.26
N ILE A 234 0.72 1.38 16.55
CA ILE A 234 0.97 0.23 17.45
C ILE A 234 0.26 -1.02 16.92
N LEU A 235 -1.03 -0.91 16.58
CA LEU A 235 -1.79 -2.01 15.99
C LEU A 235 -1.18 -2.50 14.68
N GLY A 236 -0.63 -1.59 13.88
CA GLY A 236 0.07 -1.91 12.63
C GLY A 236 1.26 -2.84 12.87
N VAL A 237 2.08 -2.53 13.88
CA VAL A 237 3.23 -3.37 14.30
C VAL A 237 2.76 -4.69 14.90
N MET A 238 1.72 -4.67 15.74
CA MET A 238 1.15 -5.89 16.33
C MET A 238 0.60 -6.83 15.26
N ASN A 239 -0.07 -6.32 14.23
CA ASN A 239 -0.57 -7.12 13.11
C ASN A 239 0.58 -7.77 12.32
N LEU A 240 1.69 -7.05 12.08
CA LEU A 240 2.88 -7.63 11.46
C LEU A 240 3.45 -8.77 12.30
N TRP A 241 3.59 -8.54 13.61
CA TRP A 241 4.05 -9.57 14.54
C TRP A 241 3.13 -10.80 14.56
N LEU A 242 1.82 -10.60 14.63
CA LEU A 242 0.83 -11.66 14.58
C LEU A 242 0.85 -12.42 13.25
N SER A 243 1.10 -11.72 12.13
CA SER A 243 1.21 -12.36 10.82
C SER A 243 2.40 -13.33 10.78
N TYR A 244 3.53 -12.95 11.38
CA TYR A 244 4.69 -13.83 11.51
C TYR A 244 4.39 -15.02 12.43
N ARG A 245 3.82 -14.78 13.61
CA ARG A 245 3.45 -15.85 14.56
C ARG A 245 2.50 -16.86 13.95
N ARG A 246 1.48 -16.39 13.23
CA ARG A 246 0.50 -17.25 12.57
C ARG A 246 1.12 -18.09 11.46
N LEU A 247 2.08 -17.53 10.72
CA LEU A 247 2.84 -18.30 9.74
C LEU A 247 3.61 -19.45 10.40
N CYS A 248 4.26 -19.21 11.54
CA CYS A 248 4.95 -20.25 12.31
C CYS A 248 4.00 -21.36 12.82
N GLU A 249 2.79 -21.01 13.29
CA GLU A 249 1.80 -21.99 13.74
C GLU A 249 1.34 -22.94 12.63
N LEU A 250 1.20 -22.43 11.39
CA LEU A 250 0.76 -23.23 10.25
C LEU A 250 1.77 -24.34 9.89
N GLU A 251 3.06 -24.16 10.16
CA GLU A 251 4.07 -25.20 9.96
C GLU A 251 4.02 -26.28 11.05
N VAL A 252 3.73 -25.90 12.30
CA VAL A 252 3.70 -26.85 13.43
C VAL A 252 2.54 -27.84 13.27
N ILE A 253 1.40 -27.39 12.74
CA ILE A 253 0.21 -28.24 12.53
C ILE A 253 0.44 -29.27 11.42
N ASP A 254 1.22 -28.96 10.38
CA ASP A 254 1.52 -29.91 9.28
C ASP A 254 2.61 -30.95 9.64
N ARG A 255 3.26 -30.82 10.80
CA ARG A 255 4.29 -31.77 11.28
C ARG A 255 3.78 -32.82 12.28
N MET A 256 2.53 -32.71 12.76
CA MET A 256 1.86 -33.69 13.64
C MET A 256 0.93 -34.59 12.83
#